data_AF-A0A523CAJ4-F1
#
_entry.id   AF-A0A523CAJ4-F1
#
_cell.length_a   1.000
_cell.length_b   1.000
_cell.length_c   1.000
_cell.angle_alpha   90.00
_cell.angle_beta   90.00
_cell.angle_gamma   90.00
#
_symmetry.space_group_name_H-M   'P 1'
#
loop_
_entity.id
_entity.type
_entity.pdbx_description
1 polymer ?
#
loop_
_entity_poly.entity_id
_entity_poly.type
_entity_poly.pdbx_seq_one_letter_code
_entity_poly.pdbx_strand_id
1 'polypeptide(L)'
;MSTTSKGEKTRDHILKTTRKILVVQGFHNTSISAVIEATGVKKGNLYYHFASKEDLGLAVLEDAKGEFFSFLAKTLAGRDPVEKIINSCKAIFTQQEKNNFVGGCLFGNTALEMADSNHTFSQVIQEVFGRWTDLLAMHLDEALEKGLLPPATQPRLLAKTVVATLEGGIMMSRVNKDTEELNDFLAAIAGLLGR
;
A
#
# COMPACT_ATOMS: atom_id res chain seq x y z
N MET A 1 -17.49 -24.55 -5.11
CA MET A 1 -17.56 -23.11 -4.79
C MET A 1 -18.08 -23.00 -3.36
N SER A 2 -17.22 -22.62 -2.41
CA SER A 2 -17.65 -22.48 -1.01
C SER A 2 -18.51 -21.22 -0.87
N THR A 3 -19.75 -21.37 -0.43
CA THR A 3 -20.65 -20.25 -0.16
C THR A 3 -20.22 -19.53 1.11
N THR A 4 -19.65 -18.33 0.96
CA THR A 4 -19.30 -17.45 2.08
C THR A 4 -20.52 -17.23 2.99
N SER A 5 -20.34 -17.47 4.30
CA SER A 5 -21.38 -17.33 5.31
C SER A 5 -21.85 -15.87 5.45
N LYS A 6 -23.04 -15.68 6.04
CA LYS A 6 -23.55 -14.32 6.32
C LYS A 6 -22.60 -13.53 7.22
N GLY A 7 -21.98 -14.19 8.20
CA GLY A 7 -21.01 -13.57 9.12
C GLY A 7 -19.74 -13.11 8.41
N GLU A 8 -19.18 -13.93 7.53
CA GLU A 8 -18.00 -13.56 6.73
C GLU A 8 -18.30 -12.37 5.79
N LYS A 9 -19.46 -12.36 5.13
CA LYS A 9 -19.87 -11.22 4.29
C LYS A 9 -19.99 -9.92 5.10
N THR A 10 -20.50 -9.99 6.33
CA THR A 10 -20.56 -8.82 7.23
C THR A 10 -19.16 -8.38 7.66
N ARG A 11 -18.29 -9.31 8.02
CA ARG A 11 -16.89 -9.01 8.37
C ARG A 11 -16.17 -8.30 7.22
N ASP A 12 -16.25 -8.83 6.00
CA ASP A 12 -15.61 -8.24 4.83
C ASP A 12 -16.15 -6.84 4.50
N HIS A 13 -17.47 -6.65 4.66
CA HIS A 13 -18.09 -5.33 4.51
C HIS A 13 -17.54 -4.31 5.52
N ILE A 14 -17.39 -4.72 6.79
CA ILE A 14 -16.81 -3.87 7.83
C ILE A 14 -15.36 -3.52 7.47
N LEU A 15 -14.53 -4.49 7.07
CA LEU A 15 -13.13 -4.26 6.71
C LEU A 15 -13.00 -3.29 5.53
N LYS A 16 -13.69 -3.56 4.42
CA LYS A 16 -13.61 -2.73 3.21
C LYS A 16 -14.11 -1.31 3.43
N THR A 17 -15.17 -1.15 4.22
CA THR A 17 -15.70 0.18 4.56
C THR A 17 -14.75 0.92 5.48
N THR A 18 -14.24 0.25 6.52
CA THR A 18 -13.28 0.85 7.47
C THR A 18 -12.01 1.27 6.75
N ARG A 19 -11.49 0.45 5.83
CA ARG A 19 -10.31 0.79 5.02
C ARG A 19 -10.47 2.10 4.25
N LYS A 20 -11.63 2.33 3.63
CA LYS A 20 -11.92 3.59 2.91
C LYS A 20 -11.91 4.81 3.83
N ILE A 21 -12.31 4.64 5.09
CA ILE A 21 -12.27 5.70 6.08
C ILE A 21 -10.82 5.93 6.52
N LEU A 22 -10.12 4.86 6.91
CA LEU A 22 -8.75 4.93 7.42
C LEU A 22 -7.78 5.54 6.42
N VAL A 23 -7.89 5.19 5.14
CA VAL A 23 -6.98 5.74 4.13
C VAL A 23 -7.13 7.26 4.00
N VAL A 24 -8.32 7.82 4.26
CA VAL A 24 -8.59 9.26 4.10
C VAL A 24 -8.41 10.03 5.41
N GLN A 25 -8.99 9.52 6.50
CA GLN A 25 -9.09 10.23 7.78
C GLN A 25 -7.96 9.88 8.74
N GLY A 26 -7.29 8.76 8.52
CA GLY A 26 -6.28 8.23 9.43
C GLY A 26 -6.88 7.40 10.56
N PHE A 27 -6.02 6.63 11.22
CA PHE A 27 -6.42 5.76 12.32
C PHE A 27 -6.86 6.55 13.55
N HIS A 28 -6.11 7.56 13.98
CA HIS A 28 -6.43 8.31 15.20
C HIS A 28 -7.78 9.02 15.10
N ASN A 29 -8.09 9.64 13.97
CA ASN A 29 -9.32 10.41 13.78
C ASN A 29 -10.57 9.54 13.52
N THR A 30 -10.40 8.23 13.31
CA THR A 30 -11.53 7.33 13.02
C THR A 30 -12.09 6.75 14.32
N SER A 31 -13.32 7.10 14.72
CA SER A 31 -13.97 6.51 15.89
C SER A 31 -14.76 5.23 15.54
N ILE A 32 -14.99 4.35 16.52
CA ILE A 32 -15.87 3.17 16.33
C ILE A 32 -17.30 3.60 15.93
N SER A 33 -17.79 4.72 16.46
CA SER A 33 -19.10 5.27 16.08
C SER A 33 -19.13 5.66 14.59
N ALA A 34 -18.08 6.30 14.08
CA ALA A 34 -17.97 6.63 12.66
C ALA A 34 -17.94 5.38 11.78
N VAL A 35 -17.25 4.31 12.22
CA VAL A 35 -17.26 3.03 11.50
C VAL A 35 -18.65 2.40 11.49
N ILE A 36 -19.35 2.38 12.64
CA ILE A 36 -20.72 1.86 12.75
C ILE A 36 -21.67 2.62 11.82
N GLU A 37 -21.59 3.94 11.79
CA GLU A 37 -22.38 4.79 10.92
C GLU A 37 -22.11 4.49 9.44
N ALA A 38 -20.84 4.46 9.04
CA ALA A 38 -20.45 4.21 7.65
C ALA A 38 -20.78 2.80 7.16
N THR A 39 -20.71 1.80 8.05
CA THR A 39 -21.00 0.40 7.71
C THR A 39 -22.49 0.06 7.79
N GLY A 40 -23.27 0.81 8.57
CA GLY A 40 -24.68 0.54 8.86
C GLY A 40 -24.91 -0.70 9.74
N VAL A 41 -23.87 -1.30 10.30
CA VAL A 41 -24.00 -2.48 11.17
C VAL A 41 -24.37 -2.06 12.59
N LYS A 42 -25.04 -2.93 13.34
CA LYS A 42 -25.30 -2.67 14.76
C LYS A 42 -23.99 -2.77 15.57
N LYS A 43 -23.87 -1.96 16.63
CA LYS A 43 -22.73 -1.99 17.56
C LYS A 43 -22.37 -3.42 17.99
N GLY A 44 -23.35 -4.22 18.41
CA GLY A 44 -23.12 -5.62 18.80
C GLY A 44 -22.54 -6.50 17.70
N ASN A 45 -22.89 -6.28 16.43
CA ASN A 45 -22.32 -7.03 15.31
C ASN A 45 -20.87 -6.64 15.05
N LEU A 46 -20.50 -5.36 15.22
CA LEU A 46 -19.10 -4.94 15.07
C LEU A 46 -18.23 -5.57 16.16
N TYR A 47 -18.67 -5.51 17.43
CA TYR A 47 -17.93 -6.11 18.55
C TYR A 47 -17.94 -7.65 18.56
N TYR A 48 -18.88 -8.28 17.85
CA TYR A 48 -18.83 -9.73 17.58
C TYR A 48 -17.64 -10.10 16.68
N HIS A 49 -17.26 -9.23 15.75
CA HIS A 49 -16.17 -9.49 14.81
C HIS A 49 -14.81 -8.94 15.25
N PHE A 50 -14.80 -7.82 15.99
CA PHE A 50 -13.57 -7.12 16.38
C PHE A 50 -13.64 -6.68 17.84
N ALA A 51 -12.66 -7.10 18.64
CA ALA A 51 -12.65 -6.86 20.08
C ALA A 51 -12.39 -5.39 20.44
N SER A 52 -11.64 -4.67 19.61
CA SER A 52 -11.30 -3.27 19.80
C SER A 52 -11.11 -2.53 18.46
N LYS A 53 -10.86 -1.22 18.53
CA LYS A 53 -10.51 -0.40 17.36
C LYS A 53 -9.17 -0.83 16.76
N GLU A 54 -8.20 -1.15 17.61
CA GLU A 54 -6.88 -1.66 17.22
C GLU A 54 -7.01 -3.01 16.52
N ASP A 55 -7.81 -3.92 17.06
CA ASP A 55 -8.08 -5.22 16.44
C ASP A 55 -8.72 -5.07 15.05
N LEU A 56 -9.71 -4.19 14.91
CA LEU A 56 -10.28 -3.82 13.61
C LEU A 56 -9.22 -3.20 12.68
N GLY A 57 -8.39 -2.28 13.16
CA GLY A 57 -7.34 -1.64 12.38
C GLY A 57 -6.31 -2.64 11.83
N LEU A 58 -5.82 -3.54 12.69
CA LEU A 58 -4.89 -4.60 12.31
C LEU A 58 -5.51 -5.54 11.28
N ALA A 59 -6.78 -5.93 11.48
CA ALA A 59 -7.48 -6.76 10.51
C ALA A 59 -7.67 -6.06 9.15
N VAL A 60 -7.86 -4.73 9.14
CA VAL A 60 -7.90 -3.93 7.89
C VAL A 60 -6.53 -3.90 7.21
N LEU A 61 -5.43 -3.74 7.96
CA LEU A 61 -4.09 -3.76 7.38
C LEU A 61 -3.75 -5.13 6.79
N GLU A 62 -4.13 -6.21 7.44
CA GLU A 62 -3.89 -7.57 6.94
C GLU A 62 -4.67 -7.86 5.66
N ASP A 63 -5.95 -7.48 5.61
CA ASP A 63 -6.77 -7.56 4.39
C ASP A 63 -6.17 -6.71 3.25
N ALA A 64 -5.79 -5.47 3.57
CA ALA A 64 -5.16 -4.56 2.61
C ALA A 64 -3.81 -5.09 2.11
N LYS A 65 -3.04 -5.80 2.95
CA LYS A 65 -1.76 -6.42 2.59
C LYS A 65 -1.97 -7.47 1.51
N GLY A 66 -2.96 -8.34 1.67
CA GLY A 66 -3.32 -9.34 0.68
C GLY A 66 -3.70 -8.73 -0.68
N GLU A 67 -4.54 -7.69 -0.67
CA GLU A 67 -4.93 -6.98 -1.89
C GLU A 67 -3.75 -6.25 -2.54
N PHE A 68 -2.89 -5.61 -1.75
CA PHE A 68 -1.72 -4.88 -2.25
C PHE A 68 -0.73 -5.79 -2.96
N PHE A 69 -0.37 -6.93 -2.36
CA PHE A 69 0.54 -7.88 -3.02
C PHE A 69 -0.10 -8.58 -4.22
N SER A 70 -1.43 -8.79 -4.20
CA SER A 70 -2.16 -9.27 -5.38
C SER A 70 -2.16 -8.24 -6.52
N PHE A 71 -2.20 -6.95 -6.19
CA PHE A 71 -2.06 -5.87 -7.14
C PHE A 71 -0.65 -5.83 -7.72
N LEU A 72 0.40 -5.84 -6.87
CA LEU A 72 1.80 -5.87 -7.31
C LEU A 72 2.10 -7.05 -8.24
N ALA A 73 1.58 -8.25 -7.91
CA ALA A 73 1.76 -9.42 -8.75
C ALA A 73 1.16 -9.27 -10.17
N LYS A 74 0.11 -8.45 -10.32
CA LYS A 74 -0.51 -8.16 -11.62
C LYS A 74 0.23 -7.06 -12.38
N THR A 75 0.81 -6.09 -11.67
CA THR A 75 1.41 -4.90 -12.27
C THR A 75 2.90 -5.03 -12.55
N LEU A 76 3.61 -5.91 -11.83
CA LEU A 76 4.97 -6.36 -12.15
C LEU A 76 4.96 -7.31 -13.36
N ALA A 77 4.46 -6.81 -14.48
CA ALA A 77 4.26 -7.56 -15.72
C ALA A 77 5.25 -7.12 -16.81
N GLY A 78 5.63 -8.07 -17.66
CA GLY A 78 6.57 -7.84 -18.77
C GLY A 78 7.73 -8.84 -18.77
N ARG A 79 8.63 -8.71 -19.75
CA ARG A 79 9.81 -9.57 -19.90
C ARG A 79 11.09 -8.92 -19.36
N ASP A 80 11.23 -7.61 -19.51
CA ASP A 80 12.35 -6.85 -18.98
C ASP A 80 12.12 -6.59 -17.48
N PRO A 81 13.05 -6.97 -16.60
CA PRO A 81 12.90 -6.81 -15.16
C PRO A 81 12.83 -5.35 -14.68
N VAL A 82 13.52 -4.42 -15.34
CA VAL A 82 13.46 -2.98 -15.03
C VAL A 82 12.09 -2.44 -15.43
N GLU A 83 11.60 -2.79 -16.62
CA GLU A 83 10.28 -2.35 -17.08
C GLU A 83 9.14 -2.88 -16.20
N LYS A 84 9.26 -4.10 -15.64
CA LYS A 84 8.28 -4.61 -14.66
C LYS A 84 8.11 -3.63 -13.49
N ILE A 85 9.22 -3.14 -12.95
CA ILE A 85 9.23 -2.21 -11.81
C ILE A 85 8.59 -0.89 -12.22
N ILE A 86 8.99 -0.31 -13.35
CA ILE A 86 8.44 0.95 -13.87
C ILE A 86 6.92 0.83 -14.11
N ASN A 87 6.47 -0.27 -14.72
CA ASN A 87 5.04 -0.55 -14.93
C ASN A 87 4.26 -0.62 -13.61
N SER A 88 4.84 -1.26 -12.59
CA SER A 88 4.23 -1.31 -11.28
C SER A 88 4.18 0.06 -10.60
N CYS A 89 5.24 0.87 -10.70
CA CYS A 89 5.28 2.24 -10.21
C CYS A 89 4.20 3.10 -10.86
N LYS A 90 4.12 3.05 -12.20
CA LYS A 90 3.09 3.74 -12.98
C LYS A 90 1.69 3.33 -12.57
N ALA A 91 1.43 2.03 -12.38
CA ALA A 91 0.12 1.54 -11.97
C ALA A 91 -0.31 2.07 -10.58
N ILE A 92 0.64 2.20 -9.64
CA ILE A 92 0.40 2.79 -8.31
C ILE A 92 0.00 4.27 -8.44
N PHE A 93 0.76 5.05 -9.21
CA PHE A 93 0.45 6.47 -9.43
C PHE A 93 -0.86 6.69 -10.18
N THR A 94 -1.15 5.89 -11.21
CA THR A 94 -2.46 5.93 -11.88
C THR A 94 -3.61 5.64 -10.91
N GLN A 95 -3.42 4.75 -9.92
CA GLN A 95 -4.45 4.51 -8.91
C GLN A 95 -4.62 5.72 -7.96
N GLN A 96 -3.53 6.40 -7.63
CA GLN A 96 -3.57 7.64 -6.84
C GLN A 96 -4.30 8.76 -7.59
N GLU A 97 -4.07 8.92 -8.89
CA GLU A 97 -4.79 9.87 -9.76
C GLU A 97 -6.28 9.55 -9.85
N LYS A 98 -6.64 8.27 -10.07
CA LYS A 98 -8.04 7.82 -10.10
C LYS A 98 -8.80 8.10 -8.81
N ASN A 99 -8.07 8.17 -7.69
CA ASN A 99 -8.62 8.56 -6.39
C ASN A 99 -8.64 10.08 -6.20
N ASN A 100 -8.44 10.88 -7.26
CA ASN A 100 -8.31 12.34 -7.22
C ASN A 100 -7.24 12.80 -6.22
N PHE A 101 -6.14 12.04 -6.12
CA PHE A 101 -5.05 12.27 -5.17
C PHE A 101 -5.50 12.30 -3.70
N VAL A 102 -6.57 11.56 -3.37
CA VAL A 102 -7.10 11.43 -2.00
C VAL A 102 -6.68 10.07 -1.42
N GLY A 103 -6.38 10.05 -0.12
CA GLY A 103 -6.08 8.85 0.64
C GLY A 103 -4.60 8.48 0.66
N GLY A 104 -3.94 8.39 -0.50
CA GLY A 104 -2.54 7.95 -0.55
C GLY A 104 -2.33 6.49 -0.12
N CYS A 105 -1.16 6.17 0.44
CA CYS A 105 -0.84 4.82 0.88
C CYS A 105 -1.37 4.56 2.29
N LEU A 106 -2.20 3.51 2.46
CA LEU A 106 -2.72 3.12 3.77
C LEU A 106 -1.58 2.78 4.75
N PHE A 107 -0.57 2.03 4.31
CA PHE A 107 0.56 1.64 5.15
C PHE A 107 1.45 2.84 5.47
N GLY A 108 1.73 3.71 4.50
CA GLY A 108 2.47 4.95 4.71
C GLY A 108 1.78 5.88 5.71
N ASN A 109 0.48 6.13 5.55
CA ASN A 109 -0.31 6.93 6.49
C ASN A 109 -0.28 6.31 7.90
N THR A 110 -0.51 5.00 7.99
CA THR A 110 -0.54 4.31 9.29
C THR A 110 0.84 4.30 9.95
N ALA A 111 1.93 4.28 9.17
CA ALA A 111 3.29 4.43 9.70
C ALA A 111 3.47 5.77 10.40
N LEU A 112 3.02 6.86 9.77
CA LEU A 112 3.11 8.21 10.34
C LEU A 112 2.24 8.40 11.59
N GLU A 113 1.15 7.64 11.74
CA GLU A 113 0.27 7.74 12.90
C GLU A 113 0.64 6.79 14.04
N MET A 114 1.00 5.55 13.73
CA MET A 114 0.99 4.45 14.70
C MET A 114 2.36 3.83 14.97
N ALA A 115 3.36 4.05 14.13
CA ALA A 115 4.63 3.30 14.25
C ALA A 115 5.37 3.58 15.57
N ASP A 116 5.26 4.81 16.09
CA ASP A 116 5.93 5.24 17.33
C ASP A 116 5.15 4.88 18.60
N SER A 117 3.83 4.69 18.48
CA SER A 117 2.92 4.52 19.62
C SER A 117 2.43 3.08 19.81
N ASN A 118 2.50 2.24 18.76
CA ASN A 118 2.02 0.87 18.81
C ASN A 118 2.91 -0.10 18.02
N HIS A 119 3.64 -0.94 18.76
CA HIS A 119 4.58 -1.90 18.20
C HIS A 119 3.94 -2.91 17.23
N THR A 120 2.71 -3.35 17.50
CA THR A 120 2.01 -4.33 16.64
C THR A 120 1.71 -3.74 15.27
N PHE A 121 1.30 -2.47 15.22
CA PHE A 121 1.12 -1.77 13.94
C PHE A 121 2.45 -1.59 13.21
N SER A 122 3.49 -1.17 13.93
CA SER A 122 4.85 -1.03 13.38
C SER A 122 5.35 -2.34 12.74
N GLN A 123 5.11 -3.49 13.37
CA GLN A 123 5.49 -4.80 12.82
C GLN A 123 4.81 -5.12 11.50
N VAL A 124 3.49 -4.88 11.38
CA VAL A 124 2.76 -5.11 10.13
C VAL A 124 3.29 -4.22 9.01
N ILE A 125 3.57 -2.95 9.33
CA ILE A 125 4.11 -1.99 8.36
C ILE A 125 5.52 -2.40 7.91
N GLN A 126 6.39 -2.82 8.85
CA GLN A 126 7.72 -3.32 8.54
C GLN A 126 7.67 -4.56 7.64
N GLU A 127 6.76 -5.49 7.90
CA GLU A 127 6.54 -6.67 7.06
C GLU A 127 6.15 -6.25 5.63
N VAL A 128 5.19 -5.32 5.48
CA VAL A 128 4.70 -4.86 4.18
C VAL A 128 5.81 -4.18 3.38
N PHE A 129 6.48 -3.17 3.94
CA PHE A 129 7.53 -2.44 3.23
C PHE A 129 8.78 -3.29 2.99
N GLY A 130 9.12 -4.19 3.92
CA GLY A 130 10.20 -5.16 3.75
C GLY A 130 9.92 -6.10 2.58
N ARG A 131 8.75 -6.74 2.56
CA ARG A 131 8.35 -7.66 1.48
C ARG A 131 8.21 -6.96 0.14
N TRP A 132 7.72 -5.72 0.10
CA TRP A 132 7.67 -4.94 -1.13
C TRP A 132 9.07 -4.63 -1.65
N THR A 133 9.98 -4.21 -0.76
CA THR A 133 11.39 -3.97 -1.10
C THR A 133 12.05 -5.23 -1.65
N ASP A 134 11.88 -6.37 -0.98
CA ASP A 134 12.47 -7.64 -1.39
C ASP A 134 11.91 -8.10 -2.76
N LEU A 135 10.62 -7.87 -3.02
CA LEU A 135 10.00 -8.14 -4.33
C LEU A 135 10.62 -7.34 -5.47
N LEU A 136 10.87 -6.04 -5.26
CA LEU A 136 11.54 -5.22 -6.27
C LEU A 136 13.02 -5.62 -6.40
N ALA A 137 13.69 -5.93 -5.28
CA ALA A 137 15.09 -6.34 -5.27
C ALA A 137 15.32 -7.60 -6.12
N MET A 138 14.43 -8.60 -6.05
CA MET A 138 14.51 -9.80 -6.89
C MET A 138 14.52 -9.47 -8.40
N HIS A 139 13.73 -8.49 -8.84
CA HIS A 139 13.75 -8.06 -10.24
C HIS A 139 15.03 -7.26 -10.57
N LEU A 140 15.53 -6.46 -9.65
CA LEU A 140 16.79 -5.75 -9.83
C LEU A 140 18.00 -6.70 -9.87
N ASP A 141 17.98 -7.80 -9.10
CA ASP A 141 18.95 -8.90 -9.20
C ASP A 141 18.89 -9.54 -10.60
N GLU A 142 17.68 -9.88 -11.09
CA GLU A 142 17.47 -10.39 -12.45
C GLU A 142 18.00 -9.42 -13.52
N ALA A 143 17.82 -8.12 -13.33
CA ALA A 143 18.32 -7.08 -14.23
C ALA A 143 19.86 -7.00 -14.21
N LEU A 144 20.48 -7.11 -13.03
CA LEU A 144 21.91 -7.09 -12.85
C LEU A 144 22.57 -8.32 -13.51
N GLU A 145 22.01 -9.52 -13.33
CA GLU A 145 22.47 -10.75 -13.97
C GLU A 145 22.41 -10.67 -15.50
N LYS A 146 21.42 -9.96 -16.05
CA LYS A 146 21.26 -9.71 -17.48
C LYS A 146 22.14 -8.57 -18.02
N GLY A 147 22.94 -7.91 -17.17
CA GLY A 147 23.77 -6.77 -17.54
C GLY A 147 22.97 -5.51 -17.88
N LEU A 148 21.72 -5.41 -17.42
CA LEU A 148 20.85 -4.24 -17.63
C LEU A 148 21.11 -3.12 -16.62
N LEU A 149 21.87 -3.41 -15.56
CA LEU A 149 22.28 -2.47 -14.52
C LEU A 149 23.80 -2.47 -14.35
N PRO A 150 24.41 -1.38 -13.86
CA PRO A 150 25.83 -1.32 -13.56
C PRO A 150 26.25 -2.44 -12.58
N PRO A 151 27.43 -3.07 -12.74
CA PRO A 151 27.90 -4.15 -11.86
C PRO A 151 28.00 -3.79 -10.37
N ALA A 152 28.18 -2.50 -10.06
CA ALA A 152 28.27 -1.99 -8.69
C ALA A 152 26.89 -1.69 -8.05
N THR A 153 25.80 -1.95 -8.76
CA THR A 153 24.44 -1.74 -8.24
C THR A 153 24.22 -2.61 -7.01
N GLN A 154 23.58 -2.04 -5.99
CA GLN A 154 23.11 -2.77 -4.81
C GLN A 154 21.59 -2.93 -4.91
N PRO A 155 21.07 -4.07 -5.42
CA PRO A 155 19.66 -4.23 -5.80
C PRO A 155 18.69 -3.91 -4.67
N ARG A 156 18.97 -4.39 -3.45
CA ARG A 156 18.11 -4.12 -2.29
C ARG A 156 18.10 -2.65 -1.85
N LEU A 157 19.23 -1.96 -1.94
CA LEU A 157 19.30 -0.52 -1.64
C LEU A 157 18.52 0.28 -2.68
N LEU A 158 18.70 -0.04 -3.96
CA LEU A 158 17.98 0.60 -5.07
C LEU A 158 16.47 0.36 -4.96
N ALA A 159 16.03 -0.87 -4.65
CA ALA A 159 14.63 -1.19 -4.37
C ALA A 159 14.06 -0.34 -3.24
N LYS A 160 14.79 -0.22 -2.13
CA LYS A 160 14.39 0.62 -0.98
C LYS A 160 14.24 2.08 -1.39
N THR A 161 15.15 2.61 -2.21
CA THR A 161 15.07 3.95 -2.75
C THR A 161 13.83 4.13 -3.62
N VAL A 162 13.53 3.19 -4.52
CA VAL A 162 12.31 3.23 -5.36
C VAL A 162 11.05 3.26 -4.50
N VAL A 163 10.93 2.40 -3.48
CA VAL A 163 9.78 2.41 -2.56
C VAL A 163 9.66 3.75 -1.84
N ALA A 164 10.76 4.31 -1.34
CA ALA A 164 10.75 5.61 -0.68
C ALA A 164 10.34 6.75 -1.63
N THR A 165 10.82 6.73 -2.88
CA THR A 165 10.46 7.71 -3.91
C THR A 165 8.97 7.61 -4.28
N LEU A 166 8.41 6.39 -4.36
CA LEU A 166 6.97 6.19 -4.57
C LEU A 166 6.12 6.75 -3.43
N GLU A 167 6.45 6.41 -2.19
CA GLU A 167 5.73 6.92 -1.01
C GLU A 167 5.82 8.44 -0.91
N GLY A 168 6.99 9.01 -1.20
CA GLY A 168 7.19 10.46 -1.29
C GLY A 168 6.32 11.10 -2.38
N GLY A 169 6.29 10.52 -3.58
CA GLY A 169 5.45 11.00 -4.68
C GLY A 169 3.95 10.94 -4.37
N ILE A 170 3.48 9.84 -3.76
CA ILE A 170 2.08 9.72 -3.29
C ILE A 170 1.75 10.80 -2.27
N MET A 171 2.67 11.09 -1.35
CA MET A 171 2.50 12.12 -0.33
C MET A 171 2.44 13.52 -0.97
N MET A 172 3.40 13.86 -1.84
CA MET A 172 3.46 15.16 -2.51
C MET A 172 2.26 15.39 -3.44
N SER A 173 1.80 14.36 -4.14
CA SER A 173 0.61 14.46 -4.99
C SER A 173 -0.65 14.82 -4.20
N ARG A 174 -0.72 14.47 -2.91
CA ARG A 174 -1.85 14.87 -2.05
C ARG A 174 -1.83 16.35 -1.73
N VAL A 175 -0.67 16.98 -1.75
CA VAL A 175 -0.50 18.43 -1.52
C VAL A 175 -0.79 19.18 -2.82
N ASN A 176 -0.13 18.78 -3.90
CA ASN A 176 -0.12 19.56 -5.14
C ASN A 176 -1.32 19.26 -6.05
N LYS A 177 -1.94 18.07 -5.92
CA LYS A 177 -3.08 17.61 -6.74
C LYS A 177 -2.80 17.64 -8.25
N ASP A 178 -1.57 17.31 -8.61
CA ASP A 178 -1.06 17.39 -9.98
C ASP A 178 -0.59 16.02 -10.47
N THR A 179 -0.99 15.70 -11.70
CA THR A 179 -0.53 14.51 -12.43
C THR A 179 0.92 14.67 -12.87
N GLU A 180 1.35 15.89 -13.24
CA GLU A 180 2.74 16.10 -13.67
C GLU A 180 3.74 15.83 -12.55
N GLU A 181 3.38 16.12 -11.30
CA GLU A 181 4.18 15.73 -10.13
C GLU A 181 4.46 14.21 -10.10
N LEU A 182 3.43 13.40 -10.33
CA LEU A 182 3.57 11.94 -10.35
C LEU A 182 4.40 11.47 -11.56
N ASN A 183 4.28 12.15 -12.71
CA ASN A 183 5.13 11.89 -13.87
C ASN A 183 6.60 12.19 -13.58
N ASP A 184 6.91 13.28 -12.87
CA ASP A 184 8.27 13.64 -12.48
C ASP A 184 8.89 12.58 -11.56
N PHE A 185 8.14 12.12 -10.55
CA PHE A 185 8.59 11.01 -9.69
C PHE A 185 8.79 9.71 -10.47
N LEU A 186 7.93 9.41 -11.45
CA LEU A 186 8.08 8.23 -12.29
C LEU A 186 9.32 8.33 -13.19
N ALA A 187 9.59 9.51 -13.75
CA ALA A 187 10.79 9.78 -14.53
C ALA A 187 12.06 9.67 -13.68
N ALA A 188 12.03 10.18 -12.45
CA ALA A 188 13.13 10.02 -11.49
C ALA A 188 13.40 8.55 -11.16
N ILE A 189 12.34 7.74 -10.96
CA ILE A 189 12.47 6.29 -10.76
C ILE A 189 13.06 5.63 -11.99
N ALA A 190 12.60 5.96 -13.20
CA ALA A 190 13.16 5.42 -14.45
C ALA A 190 14.66 5.74 -14.57
N GLY A 191 15.06 6.98 -14.30
CA GLY A 191 16.46 7.40 -14.32
C GLY A 191 17.33 6.65 -13.30
N LEU A 192 16.82 6.40 -12.09
CA LEU A 192 17.51 5.57 -11.08
C LEU A 192 17.73 4.13 -11.55
N LEU A 193 16.87 3.63 -12.45
CA LEU A 193 16.93 2.29 -13.02
C LEU A 193 17.66 2.24 -14.37
N GLY A 194 18.26 3.36 -14.81
CA GLY A 194 18.99 3.44 -16.08
C GLY A 194 18.08 3.43 -17.31
N ARG A 195 16.91 4.06 -17.22
CA ARG A 195 15.97 4.29 -18.33
C ARG A 195 15.77 5.78 -18.57
#